data_AF-V9EUM4-F1
#
_entry.id   AF-V9EUM4-F1
#
_cell.length_a   1.000
_cell.length_b   1.000
_cell.length_c   1.000
_cell.angle_alpha   90.00
_cell.angle_beta   90.00
_cell.angle_gamma   90.00
#
_symmetry.space_group_name_H-M   'P 1'
#
loop_
_entity.id
_entity.type
_entity.pdbx_description
1 polymer ?
#
loop_
_entity_poly.entity_id
_entity_poly.type
_entity_poly.pdbx_seq_one_letter_code
_entity_poly.pdbx_strand_id
1 'polypeptide(L)'
;ERKQSALARKKYAKLTPGQLKVVEVPGRGVVSRRHYGLLMKFPPGTANAVEQTTGFPDYTPNLARVEEADQVRKRWLQADFAELLKSAPWNNMFEDRVRQLLLHRPADLDAKIQDGLSRLVKFMSENRKAFWYTGHWFFVNHGLDAASDQLRQDCDYANKHYKRLIDELVKDGFPESLLEEPGVWTYPSKVCFWVIMDPSHADDSGNRITLQSQLELVDRAEPARAQWNYCDSDEACTQHLSQVLKDRLLDETERGQYNVSDDFP
;
A
#
# COMPACT_ATOMS: atom_id res chain seq x y z
N GLU A 1 11.83 -22.07 15.87
CA GLU A 1 12.24 -21.05 16.87
C GLU A 1 12.14 -19.67 16.22
N ARG A 2 11.32 -18.75 16.77
CA ARG A 2 11.15 -17.38 16.26
C ARG A 2 12.39 -16.56 16.60
N LYS A 3 13.11 -16.02 15.60
CA LYS A 3 14.42 -15.36 15.80
C LYS A 3 14.42 -13.90 15.34
N GLN A 4 15.25 -13.09 15.97
CA GLN A 4 15.60 -11.76 15.47
C GLN A 4 16.76 -11.88 14.47
N SER A 5 16.74 -11.07 13.41
CA SER A 5 17.89 -10.89 12.51
C SER A 5 19.12 -10.36 13.28
N ALA A 6 20.30 -10.44 12.65
CA ALA A 6 21.52 -9.92 13.26
C ALA A 6 21.46 -8.40 13.50
N LEU A 7 20.88 -7.64 12.56
CA LEU A 7 20.73 -6.18 12.72
C LEU A 7 19.62 -5.80 13.70
N ALA A 8 18.54 -6.60 13.81
CA ALA A 8 17.47 -6.36 14.77
C ALA A 8 17.93 -6.44 16.24
N ARG A 9 19.03 -7.14 16.53
CA ARG A 9 19.63 -7.23 17.87
C ARG A 9 20.45 -6.00 18.25
N LYS A 10 20.85 -5.17 17.27
CA LYS A 10 21.60 -3.94 17.51
C LYS A 10 20.67 -2.83 17.97
N LYS A 11 21.16 -1.99 18.89
CA LYS A 11 20.55 -0.68 19.19
C LYS A 11 20.73 0.25 17.98
N TYR A 12 19.83 1.21 17.80
CA TYR A 12 19.89 2.14 16.66
C TYR A 12 21.22 2.89 16.65
N ALA A 13 21.65 3.41 17.80
CA ALA A 13 22.92 4.13 17.97
C ALA A 13 24.19 3.30 17.67
N LYS A 14 24.07 1.99 17.41
CA LYS A 14 25.18 1.10 17.03
C LYS A 14 25.14 0.66 15.57
N LEU A 15 24.18 1.16 14.79
CA LEU A 15 24.11 0.93 13.36
C LEU A 15 25.13 1.82 12.65
N THR A 16 25.86 1.25 11.69
CA THR A 16 26.74 2.02 10.80
C THR A 16 25.92 2.76 9.75
N PRO A 17 26.47 3.79 9.08
CA PRO A 17 25.78 4.47 7.97
C PRO A 17 25.32 3.49 6.89
N GLY A 18 26.14 2.50 6.53
CA GLY A 18 25.75 1.44 5.59
C GLY A 18 24.58 0.58 6.09
N GLN A 19 24.51 0.29 7.40
CA GLN A 19 23.41 -0.49 7.99
C GLN A 19 22.09 0.30 8.06
N LEU A 20 22.14 1.63 8.11
CA LEU A 20 20.95 2.49 8.04
C LEU A 20 20.31 2.50 6.64
N LYS A 21 21.05 2.07 5.59
CA LYS A 21 20.53 1.95 4.22
C LYS A 21 19.89 0.59 3.92
N VAL A 22 20.01 -0.39 4.83
CA VAL A 22 19.59 -1.78 4.57
C VAL A 22 18.07 -1.95 4.75
N VAL A 23 17.45 -2.65 3.81
CA VAL A 23 16.13 -3.26 3.94
C VAL A 23 16.30 -4.77 4.09
N GLU A 24 16.11 -5.30 5.31
CA GLU A 24 16.23 -6.74 5.54
C GLU A 24 14.99 -7.48 5.04
N VAL A 25 15.18 -8.45 4.14
CA VAL A 25 14.15 -9.41 3.74
C VAL A 25 14.03 -10.50 4.82
N PRO A 26 12.83 -10.72 5.41
CA PRO A 26 12.68 -11.72 6.46
C PRO A 26 12.86 -13.13 5.91
N GLY A 27 13.85 -13.86 6.45
CA GLY A 27 13.95 -15.30 6.25
C GLY A 27 12.90 -16.08 7.06
N ARG A 28 12.74 -17.37 6.77
CA ARG A 28 11.82 -18.26 7.52
C ARG A 28 12.10 -18.20 9.02
N GLY A 29 11.06 -17.92 9.81
CA GLY A 29 11.12 -17.85 11.27
C GLY A 29 11.72 -16.56 11.84
N VAL A 30 12.10 -15.58 11.02
CA VAL A 30 12.51 -14.25 11.49
C VAL A 30 11.28 -13.43 11.86
N VAL A 31 11.20 -12.95 13.11
CA VAL A 31 10.04 -12.18 13.62
C VAL A 31 10.30 -10.71 13.81
N SER A 32 11.57 -10.28 13.76
CA SER A 32 11.95 -8.87 13.79
C SER A 32 13.19 -8.65 12.95
N ARG A 33 13.19 -7.52 12.23
CA ARG A 33 14.17 -7.15 11.21
C ARG A 33 14.34 -5.63 11.18
N ARG A 34 15.33 -5.13 10.45
CA ARG A 34 15.59 -3.70 10.25
C ARG A 34 15.19 -3.29 8.84
N HIS A 35 14.46 -2.19 8.73
CA HIS A 35 14.15 -1.52 7.46
C HIS A 35 14.64 -0.08 7.59
N TYR A 36 15.63 0.31 6.78
CA TYR A 36 16.33 1.59 6.88
C TYR A 36 16.75 1.92 8.31
N GLY A 37 17.28 0.93 9.03
CA GLY A 37 17.67 1.09 10.43
C GLY A 37 16.53 1.11 11.45
N LEU A 38 15.24 1.15 11.08
CA LEU A 38 14.12 1.03 12.02
C LEU A 38 13.80 -0.43 12.35
N LEU A 39 13.55 -0.74 13.63
CA LEU A 39 13.20 -2.09 14.05
C LEU A 39 11.76 -2.39 13.70
N MET A 40 11.57 -3.30 12.75
CA MET A 40 10.29 -3.78 12.27
C MET A 40 9.92 -5.09 12.95
N LYS A 41 8.64 -5.27 13.19
CA LYS A 41 8.01 -6.52 13.61
C LYS A 41 6.82 -6.80 12.72
N PHE A 42 6.37 -8.05 12.72
CA PHE A 42 5.02 -8.33 12.24
C PHE A 42 4.00 -7.71 13.21
N PRO A 43 2.91 -7.11 12.70
CA PRO A 43 1.78 -6.74 13.54
C PRO A 43 1.36 -7.95 14.38
N PRO A 44 0.88 -7.76 15.63
CA PRO A 44 0.58 -8.89 16.50
C PRO A 44 -0.43 -9.84 15.83
N GLY A 45 -0.01 -11.10 15.64
CA GLY A 45 -0.89 -12.19 15.30
C GLY A 45 -1.59 -12.68 16.57
N THR A 46 -2.76 -12.11 16.89
CA THR A 46 -3.71 -12.82 17.75
C THR A 46 -4.24 -14.04 16.99
N ALA A 47 -4.80 -15.03 17.69
CA ALA A 47 -5.41 -16.20 17.05
C ALA A 47 -6.55 -15.85 16.07
N ASN A 48 -7.08 -14.62 16.16
CA ASN A 48 -8.10 -14.04 15.29
C ASN A 48 -7.53 -12.93 14.39
N ALA A 49 -6.21 -12.88 14.18
CA ALA A 49 -5.61 -11.84 13.37
C ALA A 49 -6.04 -11.96 11.92
N VAL A 50 -6.60 -10.87 11.39
CA VAL A 50 -6.96 -10.75 9.98
C VAL A 50 -5.70 -10.99 9.15
N GLU A 51 -5.78 -11.91 8.18
CA GLU A 51 -4.72 -12.13 7.21
C GLU A 51 -4.47 -10.83 6.43
N GLN A 52 -3.22 -10.60 6.03
CA GLN A 52 -2.93 -9.41 5.22
C GLN A 52 -3.49 -9.61 3.80
N THR A 53 -3.93 -8.52 3.17
CA THR A 53 -4.26 -8.53 1.73
C THR A 53 -3.11 -9.10 0.93
N THR A 54 -3.42 -10.02 0.02
CA THR A 54 -2.43 -10.68 -0.84
C THR A 54 -1.51 -9.66 -1.53
N GLY A 55 -0.21 -9.88 -1.43
CA GLY A 55 0.81 -9.02 -2.03
C GLY A 55 1.10 -7.71 -1.29
N PHE A 56 0.28 -7.32 -0.31
CA PHE A 56 0.51 -6.13 0.50
C PHE A 56 1.53 -6.40 1.62
N PRO A 57 2.43 -5.45 1.93
CA PRO A 57 3.42 -5.64 2.99
C PRO A 57 2.78 -5.84 4.37
N ASP A 58 3.39 -6.69 5.20
CA ASP A 58 2.91 -7.01 6.54
C ASP A 58 4.00 -6.75 7.59
N TYR A 59 4.20 -5.48 7.91
CA TYR A 59 5.14 -5.08 8.94
C TYR A 59 4.75 -3.76 9.59
N THR A 60 5.27 -3.53 10.79
CA THR A 60 5.09 -2.28 11.52
C THR A 60 6.34 -1.96 12.35
N PRO A 61 6.71 -0.68 12.52
CA PRO A 61 7.78 -0.30 13.45
C PRO A 61 7.46 -0.77 14.87
N ASN A 62 8.48 -1.13 15.64
CA ASN A 62 8.31 -1.53 17.03
C ASN A 62 8.20 -0.31 17.96
N LEU A 63 7.08 0.42 17.86
CA LEU A 63 6.83 1.67 18.59
C LEU A 63 6.74 1.51 20.12
N ALA A 64 6.67 0.28 20.64
CA ALA A 64 6.78 0.01 22.07
C ALA A 64 8.18 0.33 22.63
N ARG A 65 9.19 0.46 21.76
CA ARG A 65 10.53 0.93 22.14
C ARG A 65 10.62 2.42 21.88
N VAL A 66 10.86 3.20 22.94
CA VAL A 66 10.97 4.66 22.88
C VAL A 66 12.01 5.10 21.85
N GLU A 67 13.19 4.47 21.82
CA GLU A 67 14.23 4.77 20.82
C GLU A 67 13.71 4.62 19.39
N GLU A 68 12.94 3.57 19.07
CA GLU A 68 12.41 3.35 17.72
C GLU A 68 11.30 4.36 17.38
N ALA A 69 10.42 4.67 18.35
CA ALA A 69 9.40 5.69 18.18
C ALA A 69 10.01 7.07 17.91
N ASP A 70 11.10 7.42 18.60
CA ASP A 70 11.80 8.69 18.38
C ASP A 70 12.47 8.76 17.01
N GLN A 71 13.05 7.66 16.52
CA GLN A 71 13.62 7.63 15.17
C GLN A 71 12.55 7.73 14.09
N VAL A 72 11.39 7.09 14.28
CA VAL A 72 10.23 7.27 13.38
C VAL A 72 9.79 8.74 13.36
N ARG A 73 9.65 9.38 14.52
CA ARG A 73 9.26 10.80 14.62
C ARG A 73 10.27 11.73 13.95
N LYS A 74 11.58 11.49 14.11
CA LYS A 74 12.63 12.31 13.49
C LYS A 74 12.63 12.25 11.96
N ARG A 75 12.05 11.20 11.38
CA ARG A 75 11.90 11.05 9.92
C ARG A 75 10.66 11.73 9.38
N TRP A 76 9.73 12.15 10.24
CA TRP A 76 8.61 13.00 9.83
C TRP A 76 9.09 14.42 9.58
N LEU A 77 9.21 14.78 8.30
CA LEU A 77 9.51 16.14 7.88
C LEU A 77 8.29 16.71 7.16
N GLN A 78 7.49 17.47 7.91
CA GLN A 78 6.20 18.01 7.44
C GLN A 78 6.34 18.79 6.13
N ALA A 79 7.40 19.60 5.98
CA ALA A 79 7.65 20.38 4.78
C ALA A 79 7.86 19.50 3.54
N ASP A 80 8.65 18.42 3.67
CA ASP A 80 8.89 17.50 2.57
C ASP A 80 7.63 16.72 2.20
N PHE A 81 6.85 16.32 3.21
CA PHE A 81 5.59 15.63 2.96
C PHE A 81 4.59 16.56 2.27
N ALA A 82 4.49 17.82 2.73
CA ALA A 82 3.69 18.83 2.06
C ALA A 82 4.14 19.07 0.61
N GLU A 83 5.44 19.08 0.35
CA GLU A 83 5.99 19.17 -1.01
C GLU A 83 5.61 17.95 -1.86
N LEU A 84 5.74 16.73 -1.32
CA LEU A 84 5.30 15.51 -2.00
C LEU A 84 3.81 15.59 -2.39
N LEU A 85 2.95 16.03 -1.47
CA LEU A 85 1.51 16.12 -1.71
C LEU A 85 1.14 17.14 -2.80
N LYS A 86 1.99 18.12 -3.12
CA LYS A 86 1.73 19.07 -4.23
C LYS A 86 1.71 18.38 -5.59
N SER A 87 2.45 17.28 -5.75
CA SER A 87 2.43 16.48 -6.98
C SER A 87 1.13 15.69 -7.16
N ALA A 88 0.29 15.62 -6.11
CA ALA A 88 -0.95 14.86 -6.09
C ALA A 88 -0.78 13.42 -6.62
N PRO A 89 0.09 12.59 -6.01
CA PRO A 89 0.45 11.27 -6.53
C PRO A 89 -0.75 10.32 -6.68
N TRP A 90 -1.84 10.58 -5.95
CA TRP A 90 -3.10 9.85 -6.09
C TRP A 90 -3.82 10.09 -7.43
N ASN A 91 -3.59 11.22 -8.12
CA ASN A 91 -4.14 11.48 -9.44
C ASN A 91 -3.46 10.56 -10.46
N ASN A 92 -2.13 10.57 -10.51
CA ASN A 92 -1.35 9.65 -11.35
C ASN A 92 -1.72 8.20 -11.04
N MET A 93 -1.85 7.86 -9.75
CA MET A 93 -2.32 6.53 -9.35
C MET A 93 -3.69 6.22 -9.99
N PHE A 94 -4.66 7.13 -9.98
CA PHE A 94 -5.97 6.82 -10.56
C PHE A 94 -5.98 6.79 -12.10
N GLU A 95 -5.22 7.67 -12.73
CA GLU A 95 -5.12 7.81 -14.18
C GLU A 95 -4.46 6.57 -14.80
N ASP A 96 -3.33 6.14 -14.22
CA ASP A 96 -2.50 5.02 -14.65
C ASP A 96 -2.97 3.66 -14.09
N ARG A 97 -4.15 3.62 -13.45
CA ARG A 97 -4.66 2.38 -12.84
C ARG A 97 -4.81 1.27 -13.87
N VAL A 98 -4.66 0.02 -13.41
CA VAL A 98 -5.01 -1.15 -14.21
C VAL A 98 -6.52 -1.09 -14.55
N ARG A 99 -6.85 -1.15 -15.85
CA ARG A 99 -8.24 -1.15 -16.33
C ARG A 99 -8.67 -2.49 -16.91
N GLN A 100 -7.72 -3.42 -17.07
CA GLN A 100 -7.95 -4.75 -17.59
C GLN A 100 -8.33 -5.70 -16.46
N LEU A 101 -9.31 -6.57 -16.73
CA LEU A 101 -9.64 -7.69 -15.85
C LEU A 101 -8.73 -8.87 -16.21
N LEU A 102 -8.04 -9.40 -15.20
CA LEU A 102 -7.11 -10.52 -15.34
C LEU A 102 -7.73 -11.85 -14.87
N LEU A 103 -8.77 -11.79 -14.02
CA LEU A 103 -9.39 -12.96 -13.40
C LEU A 103 -10.81 -13.23 -13.91
N HIS A 104 -11.49 -12.22 -14.48
CA HIS A 104 -12.87 -12.30 -14.96
C HIS A 104 -12.98 -11.82 -16.40
N ARG A 105 -13.75 -12.55 -17.21
CA ARG A 105 -13.97 -12.18 -18.61
C ARG A 105 -15.00 -11.08 -18.68
N PRO A 106 -14.72 -9.95 -19.37
CA PRO A 106 -15.71 -8.87 -19.52
C PRO A 106 -17.04 -9.36 -20.13
N ALA A 107 -16.98 -10.35 -21.02
CA ALA A 107 -18.15 -10.95 -21.67
C ALA A 107 -19.09 -11.69 -20.71
N ASP A 108 -18.58 -12.12 -19.55
CA ASP A 108 -19.37 -12.81 -18.52
C ASP A 108 -20.02 -11.82 -17.51
N LEU A 109 -19.71 -10.52 -17.63
CA LEU A 109 -20.26 -9.50 -16.73
C LEU A 109 -21.59 -8.99 -17.28
N ASP A 110 -22.68 -9.24 -16.56
CA ASP A 110 -23.97 -8.66 -16.90
C ASP A 110 -24.01 -7.14 -16.62
N ALA A 111 -25.08 -6.49 -17.10
CA ALA A 111 -25.26 -5.04 -16.96
C ALA A 111 -25.26 -4.57 -15.49
N LYS A 112 -25.73 -5.41 -14.56
CA LYS A 112 -25.79 -5.06 -13.14
C LYS A 112 -24.40 -5.09 -12.50
N ILE A 113 -23.59 -6.08 -12.85
CA ILE A 113 -22.19 -6.16 -12.42
C ILE A 113 -21.37 -5.01 -12.99
N GLN A 114 -21.59 -4.66 -14.26
CA GLN A 114 -20.93 -3.51 -14.91
C GLN A 114 -21.31 -2.17 -14.24
N ASP A 115 -22.58 -1.98 -13.85
CA ASP A 115 -23.01 -0.82 -13.05
C ASP A 115 -22.30 -0.80 -11.68
N GLY A 116 -22.18 -1.96 -11.02
CA GLY A 116 -21.46 -2.10 -9.77
C GLY A 116 -19.98 -1.70 -9.88
N LEU A 117 -19.29 -2.16 -10.92
CA LEU A 117 -17.90 -1.73 -11.21
C LEU A 117 -17.82 -0.23 -11.46
N SER A 118 -18.76 0.33 -12.23
CA SER A 118 -18.79 1.78 -12.49
C SER A 118 -18.97 2.60 -11.22
N ARG A 119 -19.85 2.17 -10.32
CA ARG A 119 -20.03 2.79 -8.98
C ARG A 119 -18.77 2.68 -8.14
N LEU A 120 -18.07 1.55 -8.19
CA LEU A 120 -16.82 1.33 -7.46
C LEU A 120 -15.69 2.21 -8.00
N VAL A 121 -15.54 2.33 -9.32
CA VAL A 121 -14.54 3.20 -9.94
C VAL A 121 -14.84 4.66 -9.70
N LYS A 122 -16.11 5.06 -9.68
CA LYS A 122 -16.52 6.40 -9.23
C LYS A 122 -16.02 6.66 -7.81
N PHE A 123 -16.28 5.73 -6.90
CA PHE A 123 -15.83 5.83 -5.51
C PHE A 123 -14.30 5.92 -5.43
N MET A 124 -13.58 5.12 -6.22
CA MET A 124 -12.12 5.16 -6.34
C MET A 124 -11.64 6.54 -6.78
N SER A 125 -12.25 7.12 -7.82
CA SER A 125 -11.90 8.47 -8.29
C SER A 125 -12.11 9.51 -7.19
N GLU A 126 -13.29 9.55 -6.58
CA GLU A 126 -13.65 10.55 -5.58
C GLU A 126 -12.81 10.43 -4.29
N ASN A 127 -12.33 9.23 -3.97
CA ASN A 127 -11.60 8.92 -2.73
C ASN A 127 -10.13 8.53 -2.96
N ARG A 128 -9.58 8.75 -4.17
CA ARG A 128 -8.24 8.32 -4.58
C ARG A 128 -7.12 8.74 -3.63
N LYS A 129 -7.24 9.94 -3.06
CA LYS A 129 -6.29 10.45 -2.05
C LYS A 129 -6.28 9.59 -0.79
N ALA A 130 -7.44 9.14 -0.32
CA ALA A 130 -7.55 8.28 0.85
C ALA A 130 -7.03 6.86 0.57
N PHE A 131 -7.27 6.32 -0.65
CA PHE A 131 -6.64 5.07 -1.09
C PHE A 131 -5.11 5.16 -1.08
N TRP A 132 -4.56 6.20 -1.72
CA TRP A 132 -3.12 6.41 -1.78
C TRP A 132 -2.53 6.54 -0.37
N TYR A 133 -3.14 7.35 0.49
CA TYR A 133 -2.64 7.55 1.84
C TYR A 133 -2.71 6.28 2.71
N THR A 134 -3.77 5.48 2.57
CA THR A 134 -3.89 4.20 3.29
C THR A 134 -2.85 3.19 2.80
N GLY A 135 -2.55 3.18 1.49
CA GLY A 135 -1.47 2.37 0.90
C GLY A 135 -0.06 2.78 1.37
N HIS A 136 0.15 4.07 1.60
CA HIS A 136 1.45 4.67 1.96
C HIS A 136 1.48 5.19 3.40
N TRP A 137 0.76 4.52 4.30
CA TRP A 137 0.54 5.02 5.64
C TRP A 137 1.85 5.35 6.36
N PHE A 138 1.96 6.59 6.81
CA PHE A 138 3.08 7.04 7.62
C PHE A 138 2.63 7.34 9.06
N PHE A 139 3.58 7.37 10.00
CA PHE A 139 3.32 7.74 11.40
C PHE A 139 3.15 9.24 11.44
N VAL A 140 1.99 9.67 11.00
CA VAL A 140 1.57 11.03 11.21
C VAL A 140 1.18 11.11 12.68
N ASN A 141 2.01 11.79 13.47
CA ASN A 141 1.77 11.95 14.89
C ASN A 141 0.43 12.69 15.05
N HIS A 142 -0.62 11.97 15.40
CA HIS A 142 -1.97 12.52 15.51
C HIS A 142 -2.00 13.67 16.53
N GLY A 143 -2.70 14.76 16.20
CA GLY A 143 -2.68 15.99 17.01
C GLY A 143 -1.39 16.81 16.93
N LEU A 144 -0.47 16.50 16.00
CA LEU A 144 0.72 17.33 15.75
C LEU A 144 0.37 18.57 14.92
N ASP A 145 -0.53 18.46 13.95
CA ASP A 145 -1.03 19.58 13.15
C ASP A 145 -2.43 19.30 12.55
N ALA A 146 -3.10 20.35 12.10
CA ALA A 146 -4.47 20.27 11.57
C ALA A 146 -4.56 19.50 10.24
N ALA A 147 -3.52 19.52 9.40
CA ALA A 147 -3.53 18.83 8.11
C ALA A 147 -3.48 17.31 8.30
N SER A 148 -2.66 16.87 9.25
CA SER A 148 -2.53 15.51 9.73
C SER A 148 -3.86 14.95 10.28
N ASP A 149 -4.57 15.74 11.08
CA ASP A 149 -5.87 15.34 11.64
C ASP A 149 -6.97 15.28 10.57
N GLN A 150 -7.00 16.23 9.62
CA GLN A 150 -7.95 16.22 8.51
C GLN A 150 -7.77 14.98 7.62
N LEU A 151 -6.52 14.65 7.28
CA LEU A 151 -6.22 13.49 6.45
C LEU A 151 -6.67 12.17 7.06
N ARG A 152 -6.57 12.03 8.39
CA ARG A 152 -7.13 10.88 9.11
C ARG A 152 -8.65 10.83 8.96
N GLN A 153 -9.34 11.96 9.17
CA GLN A 153 -10.80 12.02 9.05
C GLN A 153 -11.26 11.63 7.64
N ASP A 154 -10.56 12.11 6.60
CA ASP A 154 -10.85 11.75 5.21
C ASP A 154 -10.69 10.23 4.97
N CYS A 155 -9.65 9.62 5.54
CA CYS A 155 -9.42 8.18 5.43
C CYS A 155 -10.45 7.36 6.21
N ASP A 156 -10.80 7.78 7.43
CA ASP A 156 -11.84 7.12 8.24
C ASP A 156 -13.21 7.18 7.54
N TYR A 157 -13.53 8.33 6.94
CA TYR A 157 -14.71 8.51 6.12
C TYR A 157 -14.70 7.56 4.92
N ALA A 158 -13.63 7.58 4.11
CA ALA A 158 -13.54 6.78 2.90
C ALA A 158 -13.60 5.28 3.21
N ASN A 159 -12.89 4.80 4.23
CA ASN A 159 -12.94 3.40 4.67
C ASN A 159 -14.36 2.95 5.06
N LYS A 160 -15.07 3.77 5.84
CA LYS A 160 -16.45 3.47 6.26
C LYS A 160 -17.41 3.45 5.08
N HIS A 161 -17.29 4.40 4.16
CA HIS A 161 -18.16 4.50 3.01
C HIS A 161 -17.88 3.41 1.97
N TYR A 162 -16.60 3.05 1.76
CA TYR A 162 -16.20 1.93 0.93
C TYR A 162 -16.81 0.62 1.40
N LYS A 163 -16.70 0.30 2.70
CA LYS A 163 -17.29 -0.92 3.25
C LYS A 163 -18.79 -1.00 2.97
N ARG A 164 -19.51 0.11 3.18
CA ARG A 164 -20.95 0.17 2.88
C ARG A 164 -21.26 -0.03 1.40
N LEU A 165 -20.46 0.58 0.51
CA LEU A 165 -20.61 0.37 -0.93
C LEU A 165 -20.41 -1.10 -1.29
N ILE A 166 -19.37 -1.75 -0.77
CA ILE A 166 -19.14 -3.18 -1.02
C ILE A 166 -20.29 -4.03 -0.47
N ASP A 167 -20.73 -3.79 0.77
CA ASP A 167 -21.84 -4.54 1.38
C ASP A 167 -23.14 -4.39 0.54
N GLU A 168 -23.42 -3.20 0.01
CA GLU A 168 -24.54 -2.94 -0.90
C GLU A 168 -24.39 -3.68 -2.24
N LEU A 169 -23.22 -3.57 -2.89
CA LEU A 169 -22.95 -4.21 -4.16
C LEU A 169 -23.07 -5.74 -4.05
N VAL A 170 -22.47 -6.34 -3.02
CA VAL A 170 -22.49 -7.78 -2.79
C VAL A 170 -23.92 -8.27 -2.50
N LYS A 171 -24.68 -7.53 -1.70
CA LYS A 171 -26.11 -7.82 -1.47
C LYS A 171 -26.91 -7.81 -2.78
N ASP A 172 -26.52 -6.95 -3.70
CA ASP A 172 -27.11 -6.85 -5.04
C ASP A 172 -26.52 -7.85 -6.05
N GLY A 173 -25.70 -8.82 -5.61
CA GLY A 173 -25.18 -9.90 -6.46
C GLY A 173 -23.87 -9.58 -7.17
N PHE A 174 -23.17 -8.52 -6.77
CA PHE A 174 -21.79 -8.26 -7.22
C PHE A 174 -20.85 -9.38 -6.72
N PRO A 175 -20.12 -10.06 -7.62
CA PRO A 175 -19.16 -11.09 -7.23
C PRO A 175 -18.02 -10.50 -6.39
N GLU A 176 -17.84 -10.97 -5.16
CA GLU A 176 -16.72 -10.57 -4.31
C GLU A 176 -15.35 -10.88 -4.93
N SER A 177 -15.29 -11.88 -5.81
CA SER A 177 -14.07 -12.23 -6.55
C SER A 177 -13.57 -11.10 -7.46
N LEU A 178 -14.43 -10.18 -7.90
CA LEU A 178 -14.01 -8.99 -8.67
C LEU A 178 -13.17 -8.03 -7.81
N LEU A 179 -13.26 -8.08 -6.49
CA LEU A 179 -12.41 -7.28 -5.59
C LEU A 179 -10.97 -7.80 -5.53
N GLU A 180 -10.71 -8.96 -6.11
CA GLU A 180 -9.37 -9.55 -6.24
C GLU A 180 -8.68 -9.13 -7.55
N GLU A 181 -9.40 -8.43 -8.44
CA GLU A 181 -8.84 -7.87 -9.67
C GLU A 181 -7.86 -6.74 -9.34
N PRO A 182 -6.65 -6.72 -9.94
CA PRO A 182 -5.68 -5.66 -9.68
C PRO A 182 -6.21 -4.24 -9.99
N GLY A 183 -7.08 -4.12 -10.99
CA GLY A 183 -7.72 -2.86 -11.38
C GLY A 183 -8.87 -2.39 -10.50
N VAL A 184 -9.29 -3.22 -9.53
CA VAL A 184 -10.37 -2.91 -8.59
C VAL A 184 -9.74 -2.61 -7.23
N TRP A 185 -9.63 -1.33 -6.90
CA TRP A 185 -8.88 -0.93 -5.71
C TRP A 185 -9.58 -1.34 -4.44
N THR A 186 -8.81 -1.93 -3.53
CA THR A 186 -9.27 -2.32 -2.21
C THR A 186 -8.40 -1.69 -1.13
N TYR A 187 -8.98 -1.49 0.05
CA TYR A 187 -8.20 -1.12 1.23
C TYR A 187 -7.50 -2.36 1.80
N PRO A 188 -6.24 -2.24 2.22
CA PRO A 188 -5.53 -3.36 2.81
C PRO A 188 -6.19 -3.78 4.12
N SER A 189 -6.25 -5.08 4.38
CA SER A 189 -6.82 -5.62 5.62
C SER A 189 -6.11 -5.09 6.87
N LYS A 190 -4.81 -4.84 6.75
CA LYS A 190 -4.01 -4.14 7.76
C LYS A 190 -3.21 -3.04 7.10
N VAL A 191 -3.34 -1.82 7.61
CA VAL A 191 -2.50 -0.69 7.22
C VAL A 191 -1.03 -0.99 7.51
N CYS A 192 -0.16 -0.78 6.52
CA CYS A 192 1.28 -1.05 6.63
C CYS A 192 2.09 0.23 6.46
N PHE A 193 3.13 0.35 7.29
CA PHE A 193 3.97 1.52 7.36
C PHE A 193 4.80 1.75 6.09
N TRP A 194 4.80 2.95 5.52
CA TRP A 194 5.86 3.40 4.62
C TRP A 194 7.08 3.81 5.45
N VAL A 195 8.18 3.07 5.32
CA VAL A 195 9.40 3.32 6.09
C VAL A 195 10.23 4.40 5.39
N ILE A 196 10.08 5.66 5.81
CA ILE A 196 10.94 6.76 5.35
C ILE A 196 12.40 6.47 5.73
N MET A 197 13.33 6.76 4.83
CA MET A 197 14.76 6.57 5.04
C MET A 197 15.31 7.48 6.15
N ASP A 198 16.48 7.15 6.69
CA ASP A 198 17.15 8.04 7.64
C ASP A 198 17.53 9.38 6.96
N PRO A 199 17.40 10.54 7.64
CA PRO A 199 17.74 11.83 7.03
C PRO A 199 19.22 11.99 6.62
N SER A 200 20.13 11.20 7.21
CA SER A 200 21.54 11.13 6.79
C SER A 200 21.76 10.30 5.53
N HIS A 201 20.72 9.63 5.02
CA HIS A 201 20.82 8.90 3.78
C HIS A 201 20.92 9.88 2.60
N ALA A 202 22.11 9.89 2.01
CA ALA A 202 22.40 10.59 0.77
C ALA A 202 22.60 9.62 -0.41
N ASP A 203 22.28 10.13 -1.60
CA ASP A 203 22.60 9.51 -2.89
C ASP A 203 24.12 9.53 -3.18
N ASP A 204 24.51 9.00 -4.34
CA ASP A 204 25.93 8.91 -4.75
C ASP A 204 26.58 10.30 -4.96
N SER A 205 25.77 11.35 -5.13
CA SER A 205 26.23 12.74 -5.23
C SER A 205 26.30 13.45 -3.87
N GLY A 206 25.95 12.77 -2.77
CA GLY A 206 25.91 13.35 -1.44
C GLY A 206 24.67 14.18 -1.15
N ASN A 207 23.67 14.17 -2.03
CA ASN A 207 22.40 14.87 -1.82
C ASN A 207 21.43 14.01 -1.02
N ARG A 208 20.60 14.66 -0.21
CA ARG A 208 19.53 13.97 0.52
C ARG A 208 18.48 13.42 -0.45
N ILE A 209 18.08 12.17 -0.24
CA ILE A 209 17.07 11.51 -1.07
C ILE A 209 15.69 12.10 -0.75
N THR A 210 15.02 12.67 -1.76
CA THR A 210 13.70 13.29 -1.62
C THR A 210 12.60 12.26 -1.33
N LEU A 211 11.49 12.68 -0.72
CA LEU A 211 10.35 11.79 -0.52
C LEU A 211 9.74 11.30 -1.84
N GLN A 212 9.80 12.10 -2.91
CA GLN A 212 9.39 11.68 -4.25
C GLN A 212 10.23 10.49 -4.74
N SER A 213 11.56 10.58 -4.62
CA SER A 213 12.44 9.47 -5.02
C SER A 213 12.23 8.24 -4.14
N GLN A 214 11.98 8.43 -2.84
CA GLN A 214 11.66 7.33 -1.93
C GLN A 214 10.30 6.68 -2.23
N LEU A 215 9.33 7.46 -2.70
CA LEU A 215 8.01 6.96 -3.12
C LEU A 215 8.17 6.02 -4.32
N GLU A 216 8.88 6.45 -5.36
CA GLU A 216 9.14 5.60 -6.54
C GLU A 216 9.87 4.29 -6.17
N LEU A 217 10.80 4.35 -5.22
CA LEU A 217 11.50 3.16 -4.74
C LEU A 217 10.59 2.20 -3.98
N VAL A 218 9.72 2.71 -3.09
CA VAL A 218 8.81 1.84 -2.33
C VAL A 218 7.70 1.29 -3.22
N ASP A 219 7.18 2.08 -4.16
CA ASP A 219 6.10 1.64 -5.05
C ASP A 219 6.57 0.55 -6.00
N ARG A 220 7.80 0.66 -6.51
CA ARG A 220 8.41 -0.42 -7.32
C ARG A 220 8.69 -1.69 -6.50
N ALA A 221 9.10 -1.53 -5.25
CA ALA A 221 9.41 -2.68 -4.38
C ALA A 221 8.15 -3.36 -3.82
N GLU A 222 7.08 -2.60 -3.62
CA GLU A 222 5.84 -3.01 -2.95
C GLU A 222 4.61 -2.50 -3.74
N PRO A 223 4.40 -2.97 -5.00
CA PRO A 223 3.44 -2.37 -5.94
C PRO A 223 1.98 -2.42 -5.49
N ALA A 224 1.63 -3.32 -4.58
CA ALA A 224 0.31 -3.35 -3.95
C ALA A 224 -0.03 -2.04 -3.20
N ARG A 225 0.97 -1.25 -2.76
CA ARG A 225 0.74 0.07 -2.15
C ARG A 225 0.12 1.08 -3.12
N ALA A 226 0.52 0.99 -4.37
CA ALA A 226 0.04 1.81 -5.47
C ALA A 226 -0.98 1.06 -6.32
N GLN A 227 -1.69 0.08 -5.74
CA GLN A 227 -2.76 -0.67 -6.41
C GLN A 227 -2.31 -1.28 -7.75
N TRP A 228 -1.06 -1.77 -7.78
CA TRP A 228 -0.44 -2.47 -8.91
C TRP A 228 -0.06 -1.59 -10.12
N ASN A 229 -0.14 -0.27 -10.00
CA ASN A 229 0.12 0.65 -11.11
C ASN A 229 1.56 0.68 -11.62
N TYR A 230 2.52 0.27 -10.80
CA TYR A 230 3.95 0.24 -11.17
C TYR A 230 4.37 -1.11 -11.78
N CYS A 231 3.40 -1.97 -12.08
CA CYS A 231 3.65 -3.19 -12.82
C CYS A 231 3.62 -2.88 -14.31
N ASP A 232 4.79 -2.79 -14.93
CA ASP A 232 4.94 -2.46 -16.36
C ASP A 232 4.44 -3.57 -17.30
N SER A 233 4.02 -4.72 -16.77
CA SER A 233 3.44 -5.84 -17.52
C SER A 233 2.52 -6.71 -16.65
N ASP A 234 1.71 -7.54 -17.31
CA ASP A 234 0.87 -8.54 -16.65
C ASP A 234 1.72 -9.53 -15.83
N GLU A 235 2.89 -9.93 -16.31
CA GLU A 235 3.84 -10.76 -15.55
C GLU A 235 4.31 -10.05 -14.29
N ALA A 236 4.62 -8.75 -14.39
CA ALA A 236 5.05 -7.95 -13.26
C ALA A 236 3.94 -7.76 -12.22
N CYS A 237 2.67 -7.70 -12.65
CA CYS A 237 1.52 -7.66 -11.74
C CYS A 237 1.28 -9.02 -11.08
N THR A 238 1.30 -10.08 -11.89
CA THR A 238 0.93 -11.42 -11.45
C THR A 238 1.99 -12.07 -10.57
N GLN A 239 3.27 -11.70 -10.67
CA GLN A 239 4.34 -12.26 -9.82
C GLN A 239 4.05 -12.14 -8.31
N HIS A 240 3.33 -11.09 -7.91
CA HIS A 240 3.00 -10.78 -6.53
C HIS A 240 1.69 -11.41 -6.04
N LEU A 241 0.90 -12.02 -6.94
CA LEU A 241 -0.33 -12.71 -6.59
C LEU A 241 -0.03 -14.04 -5.88
N SER A 242 -0.96 -14.48 -5.03
CA SER A 242 -0.93 -15.80 -4.41
C SER A 242 -1.05 -16.88 -5.47
N GLN A 243 -0.60 -18.10 -5.17
CA GLN A 243 -0.74 -19.22 -6.11
C GLN A 243 -2.21 -19.45 -6.49
N VAL A 244 -3.14 -19.33 -5.53
CA VAL A 244 -4.58 -19.46 -5.76
C VAL A 244 -5.10 -18.44 -6.79
N LEU A 245 -4.61 -17.19 -6.75
CA LEU A 245 -4.99 -16.19 -7.73
C LEU A 245 -4.31 -16.43 -9.09
N LYS A 246 -3.06 -16.89 -9.09
CA LYS A 246 -2.34 -17.27 -10.31
C LYS A 246 -3.05 -18.38 -11.07
N ASP A 247 -3.57 -19.37 -10.35
CA ASP A 247 -4.31 -20.50 -10.92
C ASP A 247 -5.67 -20.09 -11.54
N ARG A 248 -6.13 -18.86 -11.27
CA ARG A 248 -7.38 -18.28 -11.78
C ARG A 248 -7.15 -17.23 -12.88
N LEU A 249 -5.91 -16.98 -13.27
CA LEU A 249 -5.61 -16.02 -14.34
C LEU A 249 -6.19 -16.51 -15.66
N LEU A 250 -6.85 -15.59 -16.37
CA LEU A 250 -7.32 -15.84 -17.73
C LEU A 250 -6.15 -15.89 -18.70
N ASP A 251 -6.35 -16.61 -19.80
CA ASP A 251 -5.50 -16.48 -20.98
C ASP A 251 -5.54 -15.04 -21.50
N GLU A 252 -4.40 -14.52 -21.99
CA GLU A 252 -4.28 -13.14 -22.46
C GLU A 252 -5.36 -12.73 -23.47
N THR A 253 -5.79 -13.68 -24.32
CA THR A 253 -6.83 -13.48 -25.35
C THR A 253 -8.24 -13.32 -24.78
N GLU A 254 -8.47 -13.76 -23.54
CA GLU A 254 -9.76 -13.65 -22.85
C GLU A 254 -9.85 -12.42 -21.93
N ARG A 255 -8.70 -11.80 -21.64
CA ARG A 255 -8.63 -10.59 -20.82
C ARG A 255 -9.19 -9.39 -21.60
N GLY A 256 -9.78 -8.45 -20.89
CA GLY A 256 -10.25 -7.21 -21.50
C GLY A 256 -10.59 -6.16 -20.47
N GLN A 257 -10.86 -4.95 -20.94
CA GLN A 257 -11.23 -3.85 -20.06
C GLN A 257 -12.69 -3.97 -19.63
N TYR A 258 -12.98 -3.56 -18.40
CA TYR A 258 -14.35 -3.35 -17.97
C TYR A 258 -14.86 -2.02 -18.54
N ASN A 259 -16.12 -2.00 -18.99
CA ASN A 259 -16.76 -0.76 -19.41
C ASN A 259 -17.03 0.09 -18.17
N VAL A 260 -16.42 1.27 -18.13
CA VAL A 260 -16.70 2.27 -17.10
C VAL A 260 -17.23 3.50 -17.81
N SER A 261 -18.21 4.18 -17.22
CA SER A 261 -18.64 5.48 -17.73
C SER A 261 -17.45 6.44 -17.81
N ASP A 262 -17.31 7.20 -18.90
CA ASP A 262 -16.25 8.21 -19.04
C ASP A 262 -16.46 9.43 -18.13
N ASP A 263 -17.56 9.48 -17.37
CA ASP A 263 -17.95 10.59 -16.49
C ASP A 263 -17.17 10.64 -15.15
N PHE A 264 -15.84 10.60 -15.19
CA PHE A 264 -15.00 10.80 -14.00
C PHE A 264 -14.24 12.13 -14.06
N PRO A 265 -14.20 12.90 -12.96
CA PRO A 265 -13.42 14.14 -12.86
C PRO A 265 -11.93 13.91 -12.64
#